data_AF-A0A2P8W9Y7-F1
#
_entry.id   AF-A0A2P8W9Y7-F1
#
_cell.length_a   1.000
_cell.length_b   1.000
_cell.length_c   1.000
_cell.angle_alpha   90.00
_cell.angle_beta   90.00
_cell.angle_gamma   90.00
#
_symmetry.space_group_name_H-M   'P 1'
#
loop_
_entity.id
_entity.type
_entity.pdbx_description
1 polymer ?
#
loop_
_entity_poly.entity_id
_entity_poly.type
_entity_poly.pdbx_seq_one_letter_code
_entity_poly.pdbx_strand_id
1 'polypeptide(L)' 'MISVPITLEQLIQAVRQLEPDDRARVANALVELDLRSDLTALLTELYTQPPVDEVTDDDIMAEVNAVRQQPRQA' A
#
# COMPACT_ATOMS: atom_id res chain seq x y z
N MET A 1 5.81 -32.73 17.86
CA MET A 1 6.26 -32.17 16.56
C MET A 1 7.78 -32.21 16.55
N ILE A 2 8.39 -32.81 15.54
CA ILE A 2 9.85 -32.79 15.36
C ILE A 2 10.15 -31.51 14.58
N SER A 3 10.93 -30.60 15.17
CA SER A 3 11.35 -29.36 14.52
C SER A 3 12.77 -29.55 14.01
N VAL A 4 12.94 -29.59 12.69
CA VAL A 4 14.27 -29.68 12.07
C VAL A 4 14.74 -28.25 11.78
N PRO A 5 15.86 -27.80 12.38
CA PRO A 5 16.40 -26.48 12.05
C PRO A 5 16.98 -26.54 10.63
N ILE A 6 16.43 -25.72 9.74
CA ILE A 6 16.97 -25.53 8.38
C ILE A 6 17.44 -24.09 8.25
N THR A 7 18.53 -23.89 7.50
CA THR A 7 18.95 -22.54 7.13
C THR A 7 18.13 -22.04 5.93
N LEU A 8 18.11 -20.72 5.73
CA LEU A 8 17.44 -20.13 4.58
C LEU A 8 18.02 -20.64 3.26
N GLU A 9 19.34 -20.82 3.18
CA GLU A 9 20.02 -21.33 1.99
C GLU A 9 19.59 -22.76 1.68
N GLN A 10 19.42 -23.60 2.71
CA GLN A 10 18.93 -24.97 2.54
C GLN A 10 17.49 -24.97 2.03
N LEU A 11 16.64 -24.07 2.53
CA LEU A 11 15.28 -23.91 2.03
C LEU A 11 15.26 -23.45 0.57
N ILE A 12 16.09 -22.46 0.20
CA ILE A 12 16.19 -21.97 -1.19
C ILE A 12 16.64 -23.10 -2.13
N GLN A 13 17.62 -23.90 -1.73
CA GLN A 13 18.08 -25.04 -2.52
C GLN A 13 17.00 -26.10 -2.67
N ALA A 14 16.26 -26.41 -1.61
CA ALA A 14 15.13 -27.34 -1.66
C ALA A 14 14.05 -26.85 -2.64
N VAL A 15 13.67 -25.56 -2.58
CA VAL A 15 12.68 -24.96 -3.49
C VAL A 15 13.14 -24.99 -4.95
N ARG A 16 14.44 -24.81 -5.21
CA ARG A 16 15.00 -24.91 -6.57
C ARG A 16 14.91 -26.31 -7.17
N GLN A 17 14.99 -27.34 -6.32
CA GLN A 17 14.91 -28.75 -6.72
C GLN A 17 13.46 -29.25 -6.89
N LEU A 18 12.46 -28.45 -6.55
CA LEU A 18 11.05 -28.80 -6.76
C LEU A 18 10.72 -28.89 -8.26
N GLU A 19 9.74 -29.73 -8.56
CA GLU A 19 9.09 -29.76 -9.87
C GLU A 19 8.50 -28.38 -10.22
N PRO A 20 8.39 -28.03 -11.51
CA PRO A 20 7.95 -26.71 -11.93
C PRO A 20 6.62 -26.25 -11.30
N ASP A 21 5.66 -27.15 -11.17
CA ASP A 21 4.33 -26.86 -10.60
C ASP A 21 4.40 -26.56 -9.10
N ASP A 22 5.20 -27.33 -8.35
CA ASP A 22 5.38 -27.12 -6.92
C ASP A 22 6.18 -25.84 -6.65
N ARG A 23 7.17 -25.54 -7.50
CA ARG A 23 7.90 -24.27 -7.43
C ARG A 23 6.98 -23.08 -7.72
N ALA A 24 6.06 -23.21 -8.69
CA ALA A 24 5.07 -22.17 -8.98
C ALA A 24 4.12 -21.94 -7.79
N ARG A 25 3.72 -22.99 -7.09
CA ARG A 25 2.90 -22.87 -5.86
C ARG A 25 3.63 -22.14 -4.75
N VAL A 26 4.90 -22.44 -4.52
CA VAL A 26 5.72 -21.72 -3.54
C VAL A 26 5.85 -20.25 -3.93
N ALA A 27 6.12 -19.95 -5.20
CA ALA A 27 6.20 -18.58 -5.68
C ALA A 27 4.88 -17.81 -5.47
N ASN A 28 3.74 -18.41 -5.83
CA ASN A 28 2.42 -17.80 -5.64
C ASN A 28 2.13 -17.53 -4.16
N ALA A 29 2.44 -18.48 -3.26
CA ALA A 29 2.23 -18.29 -1.83
C ALA A 29 3.07 -17.14 -1.25
N LEU A 30 4.30 -16.96 -1.73
CA LEU A 30 5.15 -15.82 -1.34
C LEU A 30 4.59 -14.50 -1.87
N VAL A 31 4.16 -14.46 -3.14
CA VAL A 31 3.55 -13.27 -3.75
C VAL A 31 2.24 -12.88 -3.06
N GLU A 32 1.38 -13.85 -2.72
CA GLU A 32 0.13 -13.60 -1.99
C GLU A 32 0.38 -13.01 -0.60
N LEU A 33 1.44 -13.45 0.09
CA LEU A 33 1.84 -12.90 1.38
C LEU A 33 2.26 -11.43 1.26
N ASP A 34 3.10 -11.12 0.28
CA ASP A 34 3.58 -9.75 0.04
C ASP A 34 2.43 -8.82 -0.38
N LEU A 35 1.58 -9.24 -1.32
CA LEU A 35 0.41 -8.48 -1.76
C LEU A 35 -0.55 -8.16 -0.61
N ARG A 36 -0.74 -9.11 0.32
CA ARG A 36 -1.57 -8.88 1.49
C ARG A 36 -0.94 -7.85 2.44
N SER A 37 0.38 -7.88 2.59
CA SER A 37 1.12 -6.88 3.36
C SER A 37 0.96 -5.49 2.73
N ASP A 38 1.16 -5.37 1.42
CA ASP A 38 1.05 -4.11 0.68
C ASP A 38 -0.37 -3.52 0.77
N LEU A 39 -1.39 -4.36 0.60
CA LEU A 39 -2.78 -3.94 0.73
C LEU A 39 -3.11 -3.50 2.17
N THR A 40 -2.55 -4.18 3.18
CA THR A 40 -2.71 -3.78 4.59
C THR A 40 -2.04 -2.42 4.85
N ALA A 41 -0.86 -2.19 4.28
CA ALA A 41 -0.15 -0.91 4.38
C ALA A 41 -0.94 0.22 3.70
N LEU A 42 -1.47 -0.01 2.50
CA LEU A 42 -2.26 0.98 1.77
C LEU A 42 -3.58 1.32 2.47
N LEU A 43 -4.28 0.31 3.03
CA LEU A 43 -5.45 0.55 3.87
C LEU A 43 -5.08 1.37 5.11
N THR A 44 -3.97 1.05 5.76
CA THR A 44 -3.50 1.80 6.92
C THR A 44 -3.25 3.26 6.55
N GLU A 45 -2.54 3.51 5.45
CA GLU A 45 -2.28 4.87 4.95
C GLU A 45 -3.58 5.64 4.73
N LEU A 46 -4.53 5.07 3.99
CA LEU A 46 -5.83 5.69 3.70
C LEU A 46 -6.62 6.01 4.97
N TYR A 47 -6.66 5.10 5.95
CA TYR A 47 -7.38 5.33 7.21
C TYR A 47 -6.62 6.22 8.20
N THR A 48 -5.31 6.42 8.02
CA THR A 48 -4.52 7.38 8.80
C THR A 48 -4.54 8.79 8.21
N GLN A 49 -5.09 8.99 7.02
CA GLN A 49 -5.26 10.33 6.49
C GLN A 49 -6.18 11.14 7.42
N PRO A 50 -5.75 12.33 7.86
CA PRO A 50 -6.63 13.20 8.60
C PRO A 50 -7.87 13.49 7.76
N PRO A 51 -9.05 13.64 8.38
CA PRO A 51 -10.22 14.12 7.65
C PRO A 51 -9.82 15.37 6.89
N VAL A 52 -10.16 15.43 5.60
CA VAL A 52 -9.97 16.64 4.80
C VAL A 52 -10.72 17.73 5.55
N ASP A 53 -10.03 18.83 5.87
CA ASP A 53 -10.69 19.98 6.49
C ASP A 53 -11.91 20.31 5.64
N GLU A 54 -13.10 20.24 6.25
CA GLU A 54 -14.33 20.62 5.56
C GLU A 54 -14.19 22.10 5.20
N VAL A 55 -14.12 22.38 3.90
CA VAL A 55 -14.16 23.76 3.40
C VAL A 55 -15.52 24.32 3.79
N THR A 56 -15.53 25.30 4.69
CA THR A 56 -16.76 25.91 5.14
C THR A 56 -17.31 26.87 4.10
N ASP A 57 -18.62 27.16 4.16
CA ASP A 57 -19.23 28.20 3.31
C ASP A 57 -18.53 29.56 3.49
N ASP A 58 -18.01 29.85 4.67
CA ASP A 58 -17.26 31.07 4.96
C ASP A 58 -15.91 31.10 4.23
N ASP A 59 -15.19 29.99 4.18
CA ASP A 59 -13.94 29.86 3.40
C ASP A 59 -14.19 30.05 1.90
N ILE A 60 -15.30 29.49 1.39
CA ILE A 60 -15.72 29.67 -0.01
C ILE A 60 -16.01 31.15 -0.29
N MET A 61 -16.78 31.80 0.59
CA MET A 61 -17.15 33.19 0.40
C MET A 61 -15.95 34.14 0.51
N ALA A 62 -14.99 33.84 1.38
CA ALA A 62 -13.74 34.58 1.49
C ALA A 62 -12.94 34.51 0.17
N GLU A 63 -12.79 33.33 -0.41
CA GLU A 63 -12.06 33.14 -1.68
C GLU A 63 -12.78 33.81 -2.86
N VAL A 64 -14.10 33.65 -2.97
CA VAL A 64 -14.91 34.31 -4.01
C VAL A 64 -14.75 35.83 -3.95
N ASN A 65 -14.73 36.40 -2.75
CA ASN A 65 -14.52 37.83 -2.56
C ASN A 65 -13.08 38.23 -2.93
N ALA A 66 -12.07 37.44 -2.54
CA ALA A 66 -10.68 37.69 -2.90
C ALA A 66 -10.47 37.72 -4.42
N VAL A 67 -11.03 36.75 -5.15
CA VAL A 67 -10.96 36.68 -6.62
C VAL A 67 -11.66 37.88 -7.27
N ARG A 68 -12.80 38.32 -6.73
CA ARG A 68 -13.52 39.50 -7.27
C ARG A 68 -12.77 40.81 -7.05
N GLN A 69 -11.96 40.90 -6.00
CA GLN A 69 -11.16 42.07 -5.67
C GLN A 69 -9.79 42.06 -6.37
N GLN A 70 -9.38 40.94 -6.96
CA GLN A 70 -8.19 40.92 -7.79
C GLN A 70 -8.42 41.77 -9.05
N PRO A 71 -7.56 42.75 -9.33
CA PRO A 71 -7.64 43.49 -10.58
C PRO A 71 -7.46 42.47 -11.72
N ARG A 72 -8.35 42.51 -12.72
CA ARG A 72 -8.16 41.74 -13.95
C ARG A 72 -6.76 42.07 -14.47
N GLN A 73 -5.86 41.11 -14.42
CA GLN A 73 -4.59 41.21 -15.14
C GLN A 73 -4.96 41.32 -16.62
N ALA A 74 -4.77 42.53 -17.16
CA ALA A 74 -4.92 42.84 -18.57
C ALA A 74 -3.64 42.49 -19.32
#